data_AF-A0A356C2K3-F1
#
_entry.id   AF-A0A356C2K3-F1
#
_cell.length_a   1.000
_cell.length_b   1.000
_cell.length_c   1.000
_cell.angle_alpha   90.00
_cell.angle_beta   90.00
_cell.angle_gamma   90.00
#
_symmetry.space_group_name_H-M   'P 1'
#
loop_
_entity.id
_entity.type
_entity.pdbx_description
1 polymer ?
#
loop_
_entity_poly.entity_id
_entity_poly.type
_entity_poly.pdbx_seq_one_letter_code
_entity_poly.pdbx_strand_id
1 'polypeptide(L)'
;MCGNKTCFSMLSTMAHDWIFWLGREVIMESLMQSFKEYLNAESYDVLEKIVGYIDTHYVMDVLFDGIDEVKFRRSGRTLLTIYLRGESIVTLIIFGKDERRQFEMVQESFSEFIQKYYTNSRTYHDGKWMYIELCDDSHLVDVLRLIQIKRKPNPKVITMCGYRCDLCKAYYRNIRKDDQRAGLSLAWRQYYGLNIGPSDMYCDGCRSSKRNAERIDHSCPVRRCVLDRGLGSCADCLGYPCEVFVQREGLCFAEAAEMQGERFNGEEFDLFLRAFDNKTRLNRLRETKRMQTSQVRQSIVAADSGNPFPNVSSSYRECSKNISPPSEPRSLPILPNRKA
;
A
#
# COMPACT_ATOMS: atom_id res chain seq x y z
N MET A 1 58.19 21.94 39.73
CA MET A 1 56.76 21.63 39.52
C MET A 1 56.61 21.08 38.11
N CYS A 2 56.37 19.78 38.02
CA CYS A 2 56.27 18.98 36.80
C CYS A 2 54.80 18.55 36.65
N GLY A 3 54.26 18.48 35.42
CA GLY A 3 52.87 18.07 35.18
C GLY A 3 52.21 18.86 34.04
N ASN A 4 52.45 18.63 32.75
CA ASN A 4 52.13 17.46 31.93
C ASN A 4 50.67 17.44 31.41
N LYS A 5 50.53 17.18 30.10
CA LYS A 5 49.40 16.60 29.34
C LYS A 5 48.44 17.53 28.58
N THR A 6 48.79 17.69 27.31
CA THR A 6 47.90 17.53 26.14
C THR A 6 47.01 16.29 26.25
N CYS A 7 45.69 16.43 26.04
CA CYS A 7 44.80 15.34 25.62
C CYS A 7 43.43 15.91 25.19
N PHE A 8 43.04 15.63 23.93
CA PHE A 8 41.67 15.40 23.42
C PHE A 8 40.60 16.50 23.65
N SER A 9 39.75 16.85 22.70
CA SER A 9 39.46 16.37 21.36
C SER A 9 38.46 17.35 20.73
N MET A 10 38.44 17.38 19.40
CA MET A 10 37.30 17.79 18.58
C MET A 10 35.96 17.49 19.27
N LEU A 11 35.04 18.47 19.30
CA LEU A 11 33.58 18.32 19.22
C LEU A 11 32.94 19.68 19.51
N SER A 12 32.81 20.51 18.46
CA SER A 12 31.84 21.60 18.45
C SER A 12 31.43 21.86 17.01
N THR A 13 30.39 21.15 16.60
CA THR A 13 29.44 21.52 15.54
C THR A 13 28.24 20.61 15.75
N MET A 14 27.60 20.79 16.90
CA MET A 14 26.23 20.33 17.13
C MET A 14 25.27 21.43 16.72
N ALA A 15 24.09 20.97 16.30
CA ALA A 15 22.88 21.71 15.99
C ALA A 15 22.92 22.42 14.64
N HIS A 16 22.49 21.73 13.58
CA HIS A 16 21.64 22.30 12.52
C HIS A 16 20.90 21.25 11.63
N ASP A 17 20.93 19.94 11.93
CA ASP A 17 20.23 18.92 11.12
C ASP A 17 19.09 18.18 11.84
N TRP A 18 18.34 18.87 12.70
CA TRP A 18 17.17 18.27 13.40
C TRP A 18 15.81 18.72 12.82
N ILE A 19 15.82 19.55 11.77
CA ILE A 19 14.60 20.11 11.15
C ILE A 19 14.31 19.51 9.75
N PHE A 20 15.16 18.61 9.23
CA PHE A 20 14.98 18.02 7.88
C PHE A 20 14.21 16.68 7.83
N TRP A 21 13.72 16.16 8.96
CA TRP A 21 12.99 14.87 9.05
C TRP A 21 11.47 14.99 9.28
N LEU A 22 10.88 16.13 8.90
CA LEU A 22 9.42 16.28 8.91
C LEU A 22 8.82 15.77 7.58
N GLY A 23 8.41 14.50 7.57
CA GLY A 23 7.29 14.02 6.75
C GLY A 23 7.46 14.08 5.24
N ARG A 24 8.48 13.41 4.69
CA ARG A 24 8.43 13.06 3.26
C ARG A 24 7.35 12.01 3.03
N GLU A 25 6.44 12.32 2.11
CA GLU A 25 5.53 11.35 1.49
C GLU A 25 6.40 10.25 0.88
N VAL A 26 6.37 9.05 1.46
CA VAL A 26 7.31 7.99 1.10
C VAL A 26 6.90 7.35 -0.20
N ILE A 27 7.94 7.08 -0.98
CA ILE A 27 7.91 6.50 -2.29
C ILE A 27 7.74 4.98 -2.15
N MET A 28 6.54 4.48 -2.45
CA MET A 28 6.13 3.20 -1.89
C MET A 28 6.62 1.95 -2.65
N GLU A 29 6.82 1.94 -3.98
CA GLU A 29 7.34 0.72 -4.62
C GLU A 29 8.84 0.57 -4.32
N SER A 30 9.62 1.65 -4.35
CA SER A 30 11.02 1.64 -3.88
C SER A 30 11.13 1.16 -2.43
N LEU A 31 10.23 1.65 -1.55
CA LEU A 31 10.18 1.23 -0.16
C LEU A 31 9.89 -0.28 -0.03
N MET A 32 8.89 -0.78 -0.76
CA MET A 32 8.55 -2.20 -0.77
C MET A 32 9.75 -3.06 -1.20
N GLN A 33 10.50 -2.65 -2.24
CA GLN A 33 11.69 -3.40 -2.64
C GLN A 33 12.76 -3.46 -1.55
N SER A 34 12.92 -2.40 -0.75
CA SER A 34 13.88 -2.40 0.36
C SER A 34 13.51 -3.39 1.48
N PHE A 35 12.23 -3.74 1.62
CA PHE A 35 11.76 -4.68 2.65
C PHE A 35 11.89 -6.14 2.23
N LYS A 36 12.06 -6.42 0.94
CA LYS A 36 12.13 -7.78 0.40
C LYS A 36 13.32 -8.57 0.95
N GLU A 37 14.42 -7.90 1.27
CA GLU A 37 15.60 -8.53 1.87
C GLU A 37 15.52 -8.60 3.41
N TYR A 38 14.63 -7.83 4.02
CA TYR A 38 14.48 -7.75 5.47
C TYR A 38 13.50 -8.78 6.03
N LEU A 39 12.43 -9.07 5.29
CA LEU A 39 11.39 -10.03 5.67
C LEU A 39 11.62 -11.38 5.01
N ASN A 40 11.17 -12.46 5.68
CA ASN A 40 10.99 -13.74 5.01
C ASN A 40 9.91 -13.66 3.91
N ALA A 41 9.85 -14.67 3.05
CA ALA A 41 8.98 -14.67 1.88
C ALA A 41 7.49 -14.54 2.26
N GLU A 42 7.06 -15.25 3.30
CA GLU A 42 5.68 -15.29 3.77
C GLU A 42 5.22 -13.95 4.36
N SER A 43 6.07 -13.30 5.16
CA SER A 43 5.77 -11.98 5.75
C SER A 43 5.87 -10.86 4.73
N TYR A 44 6.78 -10.97 3.77
CA TYR A 44 6.84 -10.03 2.66
C TYR A 44 5.57 -10.12 1.79
N ASP A 45 5.10 -11.34 1.51
CA ASP A 45 3.89 -11.59 0.74
C ASP A 45 2.64 -11.02 1.44
N VAL A 46 2.48 -11.23 2.76
CA VAL A 46 1.34 -10.63 3.49
C VAL A 46 1.43 -9.11 3.56
N LEU A 47 2.65 -8.53 3.69
CA LEU A 47 2.87 -7.09 3.60
C LEU A 47 2.43 -6.58 2.22
N GLU A 48 2.90 -7.19 1.14
CA GLU A 48 2.60 -6.81 -0.24
C GLU A 48 1.09 -6.83 -0.51
N LYS A 49 0.39 -7.86 -0.01
CA LYS A 49 -1.07 -7.98 -0.14
C LYS A 49 -1.80 -6.87 0.62
N ILE A 50 -1.38 -6.53 1.85
CA ILE A 50 -1.98 -5.42 2.63
C ILE A 50 -1.73 -4.08 1.93
N VAL A 51 -0.48 -3.80 1.54
CA VAL A 51 -0.11 -2.57 0.84
C VAL A 51 -0.87 -2.44 -0.47
N GLY A 52 -0.95 -3.51 -1.26
CA GLY A 52 -1.71 -3.56 -2.51
C GLY A 52 -3.21 -3.34 -2.30
N TYR A 53 -3.78 -3.89 -1.23
CA TYR A 53 -5.17 -3.62 -0.87
C TYR A 53 -5.39 -2.14 -0.52
N ILE A 54 -4.46 -1.55 0.24
CA ILE A 54 -4.55 -0.13 0.59
C ILE A 54 -4.43 0.74 -0.67
N ASP A 55 -3.46 0.44 -1.54
CA ASP A 55 -3.21 1.14 -2.80
C ASP A 55 -4.40 1.07 -3.77
N THR A 56 -5.23 0.03 -3.70
CA THR A 56 -6.39 -0.13 -4.59
C THR A 56 -7.67 0.50 -4.06
N HIS A 57 -7.75 0.75 -2.75
CA HIS A 57 -8.98 1.15 -2.08
C HIS A 57 -8.90 2.48 -1.33
N TYR A 58 -7.71 3.03 -1.12
CA TYR A 58 -7.53 4.27 -0.36
C TYR A 58 -6.48 5.19 -0.99
N VAL A 59 -6.71 6.49 -0.84
CA VAL A 59 -5.69 7.53 -1.08
C VAL A 59 -5.10 7.88 0.29
N MET A 60 -3.86 7.48 0.54
CA MET A 60 -3.17 7.62 1.82
C MET A 60 -1.80 8.26 1.61
N ASP A 61 -1.40 9.08 2.59
CA ASP A 61 -0.02 9.49 2.80
C ASP A 61 0.70 8.34 3.51
N VAL A 62 1.90 8.01 3.03
CA VAL A 62 2.69 6.89 3.54
C VAL A 62 3.90 7.49 4.23
N LEU A 63 4.10 7.15 5.50
CA LEU A 63 5.25 7.56 6.28
C LEU A 63 6.05 6.32 6.67
N PHE A 64 7.37 6.43 6.63
CA PHE A 64 8.29 5.42 7.14
C PHE A 64 9.23 6.12 8.11
N ASP A 65 9.45 5.51 9.28
CA ASP A 65 10.33 6.09 10.31
C ASP A 65 11.83 5.89 10.01
N GLY A 66 12.17 5.13 8.96
CA GLY A 66 13.55 4.77 8.63
C GLY A 66 14.06 3.53 9.36
N ILE A 67 13.22 2.90 10.20
CA ILE A 67 13.61 1.82 11.10
C ILE A 67 12.73 0.58 10.91
N ASP A 68 11.45 0.62 11.26
CA ASP A 68 10.58 -0.56 11.10
C ASP A 68 9.09 -0.20 11.03
N GLU A 69 8.72 1.08 11.15
CA GLU A 69 7.34 1.54 11.22
C GLU A 69 6.89 2.17 9.91
N VAL A 70 5.95 1.52 9.21
CA VAL A 70 5.24 2.07 8.05
C VAL A 70 3.84 2.50 8.46
N LYS A 71 3.49 3.76 8.22
CA LYS A 71 2.22 4.36 8.64
C LYS A 71 1.42 4.88 7.44
N PHE A 72 0.20 4.38 7.32
CA PHE A 72 -0.80 4.84 6.35
C PHE A 72 -1.75 5.81 7.01
N ARG A 73 -1.70 7.08 6.62
CA ARG A 73 -2.53 8.13 7.23
C ARG A 73 -3.08 9.08 6.19
N ARG A 74 -4.15 9.78 6.54
CA ARG A 74 -4.68 10.87 5.71
C ARG A 74 -5.49 11.81 6.58
N SER A 75 -5.37 13.11 6.33
CA SER A 75 -6.16 14.15 7.03
C SER A 75 -6.04 14.03 8.56
N GLY A 76 -4.82 13.84 9.06
CA GLY A 76 -4.54 13.74 10.49
C GLY A 76 -4.90 12.40 11.16
N ARG A 77 -5.52 11.45 10.45
CA ARG A 77 -5.94 10.15 11.01
C ARG A 77 -5.16 8.99 10.40
N THR A 78 -4.74 8.05 11.25
CA THR A 78 -4.09 6.80 10.83
C THR A 78 -5.15 5.76 10.44
N LEU A 79 -4.95 5.12 9.29
CA LEU A 79 -5.68 3.92 8.90
C LEU A 79 -5.04 2.68 9.51
N LEU A 80 -3.74 2.54 9.31
CA LEU A 80 -2.97 1.36 9.67
C LEU A 80 -1.53 1.79 9.94
N THR A 81 -0.93 1.22 10.97
CA THR A 81 0.53 1.19 11.13
C THR A 81 0.99 -0.26 10.98
N ILE A 82 2.13 -0.49 10.35
CA ILE A 82 2.74 -1.81 10.19
C ILE A 82 4.16 -1.73 10.75
N TYR A 83 4.50 -2.62 11.66
CA TYR A 83 5.86 -2.83 12.13
C TYR A 83 6.45 -4.05 11.44
N LEU A 84 7.65 -3.90 10.89
CA LEU A 84 8.38 -4.98 10.22
C LEU A 84 9.18 -5.76 11.26
N ARG A 85 9.03 -7.09 11.30
CA ARG A 85 9.83 -8.01 12.12
C ARG A 85 10.34 -9.10 11.18
N GLY A 86 11.62 -9.45 11.15
CA GLY A 86 12.16 -10.31 10.08
C GLY A 86 11.33 -11.57 9.70
N GLU A 87 10.63 -12.19 10.66
CA GLU A 87 9.77 -13.36 10.45
C GLU A 87 8.24 -13.09 10.50
N SER A 88 7.81 -11.85 10.71
CA SER A 88 6.40 -11.47 10.82
C SER A 88 6.16 -9.98 10.55
N ILE A 89 4.92 -9.56 10.31
CA ILE A 89 4.56 -8.14 10.42
C ILE A 89 3.57 -7.94 11.55
N VAL A 90 3.66 -6.81 12.24
CA VAL A 90 2.69 -6.44 13.27
C VAL A 90 1.86 -5.28 12.77
N THR A 91 0.58 -5.53 12.50
CA THR A 91 -0.37 -4.49 12.13
C THR A 91 -0.98 -3.86 13.37
N LEU A 92 -0.90 -2.53 13.50
CA LEU A 92 -1.58 -1.78 14.54
C LEU A 92 -2.81 -1.08 13.95
N ILE A 93 -3.99 -1.48 14.44
CA ILE A 93 -5.28 -0.87 14.14
C ILE A 93 -5.89 -0.33 15.45
N ILE A 94 -6.30 0.94 15.42
CA ILE A 94 -6.91 1.60 16.57
C ILE A 94 -8.39 1.85 16.27
N PHE A 95 -9.28 1.23 17.03
CA PHE A 95 -10.73 1.45 16.93
C PHE A 95 -11.22 2.43 17.98
N GLY A 96 -11.85 3.52 17.52
CA GLY A 96 -12.56 4.46 18.36
C GLY A 96 -13.90 3.88 18.83
N LYS A 97 -14.79 4.73 19.34
CA LYS A 97 -16.10 4.30 19.84
C LYS A 97 -16.97 3.71 18.73
N ASP A 98 -17.03 4.37 17.57
CA ASP A 98 -17.91 3.96 16.47
C ASP A 98 -17.38 2.70 15.76
N GLU A 99 -16.07 2.59 15.55
CA GLU A 99 -15.47 1.40 14.94
C GLU A 99 -15.62 0.16 15.83
N ARG A 100 -15.50 0.31 17.16
CA ARG A 100 -15.78 -0.79 18.10
C ARG A 100 -17.22 -1.26 18.02
N ARG A 101 -18.19 -0.33 18.02
CA ARG A 101 -19.60 -0.69 17.86
C ARG A 101 -19.86 -1.45 16.55
N GLN A 102 -19.24 -1.01 15.45
CA GLN A 102 -19.35 -1.70 14.17
C GLN A 102 -18.74 -3.10 14.22
N PHE A 103 -17.56 -3.25 14.82
CA PHE A 103 -16.92 -4.55 14.99
C PHE A 103 -17.75 -5.50 15.86
N GLU A 104 -18.24 -5.06 17.00
CA GLU A 104 -19.03 -5.86 17.95
C GLU A 104 -20.32 -6.42 17.31
N MET A 105 -20.93 -5.69 16.36
CA MET A 105 -22.09 -6.18 15.60
C MET A 105 -21.79 -7.36 14.67
N VAL A 106 -20.53 -7.54 14.27
CA VAL A 106 -20.11 -8.59 13.32
C VAL A 106 -19.02 -9.49 13.91
N GLN A 107 -18.71 -9.36 15.20
CA GLN A 107 -17.55 -9.98 15.85
C GLN A 107 -17.56 -11.51 15.68
N GLU A 108 -18.71 -12.15 15.81
CA GLU A 108 -18.88 -13.60 15.68
C GLU A 108 -18.51 -14.13 14.27
N SER A 109 -18.50 -13.25 13.26
CA SER A 109 -18.10 -13.61 11.89
C SER A 109 -16.60 -13.48 11.63
N PHE A 110 -15.80 -13.05 12.60
CA PHE A 110 -14.34 -13.02 12.52
C PHE A 110 -13.74 -14.30 13.11
N SER A 111 -12.53 -14.68 12.67
CA SER A 111 -11.81 -15.81 13.27
C SER A 111 -11.57 -15.62 14.77
N GLU A 112 -11.46 -16.73 15.51
CA GLU A 112 -11.10 -16.72 16.94
C GLU A 112 -9.80 -15.95 17.19
N PHE A 113 -8.86 -16.02 16.24
CA PHE A 113 -7.63 -15.25 16.23
C PHE A 113 -7.88 -13.74 16.40
N ILE A 114 -8.73 -13.14 15.55
CA ILE A 114 -9.06 -11.71 15.65
C ILE A 114 -9.93 -11.40 16.86
N GLN A 115 -10.89 -12.27 17.21
CA GLN A 115 -11.72 -12.08 18.40
C GLN A 115 -10.87 -12.03 19.69
N LYS A 116 -9.83 -12.88 19.77
CA LYS A 116 -8.87 -12.92 20.88
C LYS A 116 -8.03 -11.65 20.93
N TYR A 117 -7.54 -11.15 19.79
CA TYR A 117 -6.86 -9.86 19.75
C TYR A 117 -7.77 -8.73 20.23
N TYR A 118 -9.01 -8.65 19.75
CA TYR A 118 -9.94 -7.61 20.18
C TYR A 118 -10.21 -7.67 21.70
N THR A 119 -10.48 -8.86 22.24
CA THR A 119 -10.82 -9.05 23.65
C THR A 119 -9.66 -8.70 24.58
N ASN A 120 -8.45 -9.13 24.23
CA ASN A 120 -7.26 -8.92 25.07
C ASN A 120 -6.59 -7.55 24.86
N SER A 121 -6.99 -6.81 23.83
CA SER A 121 -6.40 -5.50 23.53
C SER A 121 -6.83 -4.43 24.51
N ARG A 122 -5.84 -3.63 24.94
CA ARG A 122 -6.07 -2.49 25.83
C ARG A 122 -6.87 -1.39 25.13
N THR A 123 -7.82 -0.81 25.87
CA THR A 123 -8.54 0.40 25.45
C THR A 123 -7.96 1.61 26.17
N TYR A 124 -7.37 2.50 25.39
CA TYR A 124 -6.83 3.78 25.82
C TYR A 124 -7.87 4.88 25.61
N HIS A 125 -7.51 6.11 25.99
CA HIS A 125 -8.37 7.30 25.86
C HIS A 125 -8.74 7.62 24.40
N ASP A 126 -7.89 7.21 23.44
CA ASP A 126 -8.05 7.46 22.01
C ASP A 126 -8.56 6.23 21.22
N GLY A 127 -8.73 5.09 21.86
CA GLY A 127 -9.33 3.91 21.24
C GLY A 127 -8.83 2.57 21.79
N LYS A 128 -9.32 1.47 21.24
CA LYS A 128 -8.79 0.12 21.47
C LYS A 128 -7.70 -0.16 20.46
N TRP A 129 -6.50 -0.44 20.96
CA TRP A 129 -5.30 -0.65 20.14
C TRP A 129 -5.06 -2.13 19.96
N MET A 130 -5.18 -2.63 18.72
CA MET A 130 -4.96 -4.03 18.38
C MET A 130 -3.66 -4.14 17.61
N TYR A 131 -2.66 -4.78 18.23
CA TYR A 131 -1.39 -5.15 17.60
C TYR A 131 -1.50 -6.60 17.12
N ILE A 132 -1.76 -6.81 15.84
CA ILE A 132 -2.02 -8.12 15.25
C ILE A 132 -0.78 -8.56 14.48
N GLU A 133 -0.08 -9.56 15.02
CA GLU A 133 1.07 -10.19 14.38
C GLU A 133 0.65 -11.20 13.30
N LEU A 134 1.23 -11.10 12.10
CA LEU A 134 0.97 -11.96 10.95
C LEU A 134 2.29 -12.55 10.47
N CYS A 135 2.40 -13.87 10.47
CA CYS A 135 3.56 -14.59 9.91
C CYS A 135 3.31 -15.06 8.46
N ASP A 136 2.04 -15.08 8.03
CA ASP A 136 1.57 -15.51 6.71
C ASP A 136 0.20 -14.87 6.39
N ASP A 137 -0.44 -15.28 5.29
CA ASP A 137 -1.71 -14.74 4.82
C ASP A 137 -2.96 -15.42 5.41
N SER A 138 -2.83 -16.35 6.37
CA SER A 138 -3.94 -17.11 6.94
C SER A 138 -5.05 -16.24 7.53
N HIS A 139 -4.68 -15.10 8.13
CA HIS A 139 -5.61 -14.13 8.73
C HIS A 139 -5.71 -12.82 7.95
N LEU A 140 -5.14 -12.77 6.74
CA LEU A 140 -5.12 -11.57 5.91
C LEU A 140 -6.54 -11.03 5.69
N VAL A 141 -7.48 -11.89 5.31
CA VAL A 141 -8.83 -11.42 4.96
C VAL A 141 -9.54 -10.76 6.14
N ASP A 142 -9.38 -11.30 7.35
CA ASP A 142 -9.93 -10.67 8.54
C ASP A 142 -9.26 -9.32 8.84
N VAL A 143 -7.94 -9.22 8.68
CA VAL A 143 -7.23 -7.93 8.82
C VAL A 143 -7.72 -6.92 7.79
N LEU A 144 -7.96 -7.32 6.53
CA LEU A 144 -8.55 -6.44 5.53
C LEU A 144 -9.97 -5.99 5.92
N ARG A 145 -10.77 -6.87 6.54
CA ARG A 145 -12.10 -6.50 7.08
C ARG A 145 -11.99 -5.51 8.23
N LEU A 146 -10.99 -5.65 9.12
CA LEU A 146 -10.72 -4.65 10.16
C LEU A 146 -10.37 -3.29 9.56
N ILE A 147 -9.57 -3.25 8.48
CA ILE A 147 -9.24 -2.02 7.75
C ILE A 147 -10.51 -1.38 7.16
N GLN A 148 -11.44 -2.18 6.62
CA GLN A 148 -12.73 -1.70 6.09
C GLN A 148 -13.63 -1.09 7.18
N ILE A 149 -13.63 -1.67 8.39
CA ILE A 149 -14.31 -1.09 9.56
C ILE A 149 -13.63 0.21 9.98
N LYS A 150 -12.29 0.24 10.02
CA LYS A 150 -11.51 1.44 10.39
C LYS A 150 -11.85 2.63 9.50
N ARG A 151 -12.02 2.38 8.20
CA ARG A 151 -12.43 3.36 7.21
C ARG A 151 -13.03 2.65 6.00
N LYS A 152 -14.20 3.12 5.56
CA LYS A 152 -14.84 2.57 4.36
C LYS A 152 -13.93 2.73 3.12
N PRO A 153 -13.75 1.66 2.32
CA PRO A 153 -13.04 1.71 1.04
C PRO A 153 -13.61 2.75 0.08
N ASN A 154 -12.74 3.38 -0.72
CA ASN A 154 -13.15 4.23 -1.83
C ASN A 154 -13.11 3.43 -3.15
N PRO A 155 -14.27 3.12 -3.76
CA PRO A 155 -14.34 2.32 -4.99
C PRO A 155 -13.84 3.06 -6.23
N LYS A 156 -13.45 4.34 -6.11
CA LYS A 156 -13.00 5.19 -7.23
C LYS A 156 -11.50 5.50 -7.20
N VAL A 157 -10.72 4.80 -6.38
CA VAL A 157 -9.26 4.99 -6.29
C VAL A 157 -8.60 4.56 -7.60
N ILE A 158 -8.95 3.38 -8.11
CA ILE A 158 -8.43 2.91 -9.40
C ILE A 158 -9.36 3.27 -10.58
N THR A 159 -8.74 3.52 -11.71
CA THR A 159 -9.40 3.73 -13.00
C THR A 159 -9.82 2.40 -13.64
N MET A 160 -10.47 2.48 -14.81
CA MET A 160 -10.95 1.31 -15.55
C MET A 160 -9.83 0.33 -15.93
N CYS A 161 -8.66 0.85 -16.29
CA CYS A 161 -7.47 0.04 -16.62
C CYS A 161 -6.57 -0.23 -15.41
N GLY A 162 -6.94 0.19 -14.20
CA GLY A 162 -6.11 0.03 -13.00
C GLY A 162 -5.12 1.16 -12.71
N TYR A 163 -4.99 2.20 -13.54
CA TYR A 163 -4.20 3.40 -13.21
C TYR A 163 -4.73 4.16 -11.99
N ARG A 164 -3.86 4.93 -11.34
CA ARG A 164 -4.16 5.80 -10.19
C ARG A 164 -4.12 7.27 -10.59
N CYS A 165 -5.29 7.86 -10.85
CA CYS A 165 -5.38 9.27 -11.24
C CYS A 165 -4.85 10.21 -10.16
N ASP A 166 -4.99 9.85 -8.89
CA ASP A 166 -4.48 10.64 -7.76
C ASP A 166 -2.94 10.70 -7.70
N LEU A 167 -2.23 9.78 -8.36
CA LEU A 167 -0.77 9.81 -8.51
C LEU A 167 -0.30 10.45 -9.82
N CYS A 168 -1.14 10.46 -10.86
CA CYS A 168 -0.77 10.91 -12.20
C CYS A 168 -0.58 12.43 -12.29
N LYS A 169 0.58 12.89 -12.79
CA LYS A 169 0.88 14.33 -12.92
C LYS A 169 0.15 15.04 -14.07
N ALA A 170 -0.47 14.30 -14.99
CA ALA A 170 -1.37 14.85 -16.02
C ALA A 170 -2.82 15.01 -15.52
N TYR A 171 -3.17 14.54 -14.32
CA TYR A 171 -4.52 14.65 -13.79
C TYR A 171 -4.80 16.08 -13.31
N TYR A 172 -5.93 16.67 -13.72
CA TYR A 172 -6.22 18.10 -13.49
C TYR A 172 -6.12 18.55 -12.03
N ARG A 173 -6.48 17.68 -11.06
CA ARG A 173 -6.38 18.02 -9.63
C ARG A 173 -4.93 18.09 -9.17
N ASN A 174 -4.08 17.25 -9.73
CA ASN A 174 -2.67 17.19 -9.38
C ASN A 174 -1.95 18.37 -10.02
N ILE A 175 -2.22 18.69 -11.29
CA ILE A 175 -1.71 19.91 -11.96
C ILE A 175 -2.03 21.17 -11.14
N ARG A 176 -3.27 21.29 -10.65
CA ARG A 176 -3.70 22.45 -9.84
C ARG A 176 -3.02 22.51 -8.47
N LYS A 177 -2.61 21.37 -7.92
CA LYS A 177 -1.95 21.30 -6.60
C LYS A 177 -0.45 21.58 -6.73
N ASP A 178 0.20 20.93 -7.70
CA ASP A 178 1.62 21.00 -7.97
C ASP A 178 1.87 20.56 -9.43
N ASP A 179 2.20 21.52 -10.30
CA ASP A 179 2.35 21.26 -11.73
C ASP A 179 3.72 20.65 -12.05
N GLN A 180 3.73 19.32 -12.18
CA GLN A 180 4.93 18.53 -12.48
C GLN A 180 4.89 17.90 -13.88
N ARG A 181 4.13 18.50 -14.82
CA ARG A 181 3.97 17.94 -16.18
C ARG A 181 5.26 17.89 -16.98
N ALA A 182 6.20 18.79 -16.72
CA ALA A 182 7.53 18.75 -17.36
C ALA A 182 8.27 17.44 -17.04
N GLY A 183 8.29 17.02 -15.77
CA GLY A 183 8.92 15.76 -15.37
C GLY A 183 8.18 14.54 -15.94
N LEU A 184 6.85 14.56 -15.93
CA LEU A 184 6.05 13.49 -16.55
C LEU A 184 6.31 13.35 -18.05
N SER A 185 6.43 14.47 -18.78
CA SER A 185 6.75 14.49 -20.20
C SER A 185 8.11 13.85 -20.50
N LEU A 186 9.13 14.14 -19.67
CA LEU A 186 10.45 13.51 -19.78
C LEU A 186 10.38 12.01 -19.50
N ALA A 187 9.72 11.60 -18.42
CA ALA A 187 9.56 10.18 -18.08
C ALA A 187 8.80 9.42 -19.17
N TRP A 188 7.71 9.97 -19.70
CA TRP A 188 6.95 9.33 -20.78
C TRP A 188 7.75 9.20 -22.08
N ARG A 189 8.58 10.18 -22.42
CA ARG A 189 9.52 10.06 -23.54
C ARG A 189 10.53 8.95 -23.30
N GLN A 190 11.12 8.90 -22.11
CA GLN A 190 12.18 7.96 -21.77
C GLN A 190 11.71 6.50 -21.71
N TYR A 191 10.58 6.24 -21.06
CA TYR A 191 10.12 4.88 -20.79
C TYR A 191 9.11 4.35 -21.83
N TYR A 192 8.38 5.23 -22.50
CA TYR A 192 7.34 4.84 -23.47
C TYR A 192 7.57 5.40 -24.89
N GLY A 193 8.61 6.20 -25.10
CA GLY A 193 8.84 6.86 -26.40
C GLY A 193 7.79 7.92 -26.75
N LEU A 194 6.96 8.35 -25.79
CA LEU A 194 5.84 9.27 -26.04
C LEU A 194 6.31 10.72 -26.00
N ASN A 195 6.29 11.39 -27.15
CA ASN A 195 6.66 12.79 -27.28
C ASN A 195 5.44 13.72 -27.10
N ILE A 196 4.94 13.83 -25.87
CA ILE A 196 3.81 14.71 -25.53
C ILE A 196 4.35 15.91 -24.75
N GLY A 197 4.07 17.12 -25.24
CA GLY A 197 4.49 18.36 -24.58
C GLY A 197 3.75 18.58 -23.25
N PRO A 198 4.37 19.22 -22.24
CA PRO A 198 3.71 19.48 -20.95
C PRO A 198 2.38 20.24 -21.08
N SER A 199 2.25 21.13 -22.05
CA SER A 199 1.01 21.86 -22.34
C SER A 199 -0.14 20.95 -22.78
N ASP A 200 0.18 19.83 -23.44
CA ASP A 200 -0.78 18.87 -23.99
C ASP A 200 -1.13 17.77 -22.97
N MET A 201 -0.41 17.72 -21.85
CA MET A 201 -0.67 16.79 -20.75
C MET A 201 -1.77 17.30 -19.84
N TYR A 202 -3.03 17.01 -20.18
CA TYR A 202 -4.18 17.29 -19.32
C TYR A 202 -5.20 16.16 -19.36
N CYS A 203 -5.74 15.79 -18.20
CA CYS A 203 -6.74 14.73 -18.12
C CYS A 203 -7.72 14.97 -16.97
N ASP A 204 -9.02 14.92 -17.29
CA ASP A 204 -10.13 14.90 -16.32
C ASP A 204 -10.35 13.52 -15.68
N GLY A 205 -9.70 12.49 -16.22
CA GLY A 205 -9.84 11.10 -15.81
C GLY A 205 -10.90 10.33 -16.60
N CYS A 206 -10.68 9.03 -16.78
CA CYS A 206 -11.55 8.17 -17.61
C CYS A 206 -13.00 8.10 -17.09
N ARG A 207 -13.20 8.21 -15.77
CA ARG A 207 -14.50 8.18 -15.09
C ARG A 207 -15.15 9.56 -14.92
N SER A 208 -14.57 10.63 -15.48
CA SER A 208 -15.17 11.97 -15.42
C SER A 208 -16.52 12.00 -16.12
N SER A 209 -17.51 12.60 -15.45
CA SER A 209 -18.87 12.83 -15.96
C SER A 209 -19.05 14.20 -16.63
N LYS A 210 -17.98 15.00 -16.74
CA LYS A 210 -18.05 16.30 -17.45
C LYS A 210 -18.44 16.05 -18.92
N ARG A 211 -19.35 16.87 -19.45
CA ARG A 211 -19.82 16.80 -20.84
C ARG A 211 -18.67 16.85 -21.85
N ASN A 212 -17.72 17.75 -21.60
CA ASN A 212 -16.51 17.93 -22.41
C ASN A 212 -15.27 17.50 -21.61
N ALA A 213 -15.34 16.31 -20.99
CA ALA A 213 -14.22 15.77 -20.22
C ALA A 213 -13.00 15.55 -21.14
N GLU A 214 -11.92 16.26 -20.84
CA GLU A 214 -10.66 16.16 -21.57
C GLU A 214 -9.87 14.93 -21.12
N ARG A 215 -9.24 14.22 -22.05
CA ARG A 215 -8.52 12.97 -21.76
C ARG A 215 -7.33 12.86 -22.68
N ILE A 216 -6.18 12.59 -22.06
CA ILE A 216 -4.91 12.39 -22.76
C ILE A 216 -4.96 11.32 -23.86
N ASP A 217 -5.84 10.34 -23.73
CA ASP A 217 -6.10 9.31 -24.72
C ASP A 217 -7.59 9.25 -25.04
N HIS A 218 -7.99 9.94 -26.11
CA HIS A 218 -9.39 10.03 -26.55
C HIS A 218 -9.92 8.71 -27.13
N SER A 219 -9.06 7.85 -27.65
CA SER A 219 -9.42 6.58 -28.29
C SER A 219 -9.07 5.36 -27.43
N CYS A 220 -8.94 5.54 -26.10
CA CYS A 220 -8.57 4.48 -25.17
C CYS A 220 -9.45 3.22 -25.32
N PRO A 221 -8.88 2.09 -25.81
CA PRO A 221 -9.66 0.89 -26.09
C PRO A 221 -10.17 0.22 -24.81
N VAL A 222 -9.40 0.28 -23.72
CA VAL A 222 -9.81 -0.23 -22.40
C VAL A 222 -11.05 0.51 -21.87
N ARG A 223 -11.08 1.84 -21.99
CA ARG A 223 -12.22 2.64 -21.52
C ARG A 223 -13.49 2.24 -22.29
N ARG A 224 -13.40 2.11 -23.61
CA ARG A 224 -14.52 1.67 -24.44
C ARG A 224 -15.01 0.27 -24.04
N CYS A 225 -14.09 -0.69 -23.93
CA CYS A 225 -14.39 -2.07 -23.54
C CYS A 225 -15.08 -2.18 -22.18
N VAL A 226 -14.59 -1.45 -21.16
CA VAL A 226 -15.19 -1.47 -19.81
C VAL A 226 -16.60 -0.89 -19.81
N LEU A 227 -16.84 0.20 -20.56
CA LEU A 227 -18.17 0.80 -20.67
C LEU A 227 -19.15 -0.07 -21.44
N ASP A 228 -18.75 -0.59 -22.61
CA ASP A 228 -19.62 -1.41 -23.48
C ASP A 228 -20.05 -2.71 -22.78
N ARG A 229 -19.19 -3.27 -21.92
CA ARG A 229 -19.46 -4.51 -21.18
C ARG A 229 -20.05 -4.28 -19.78
N GLY A 230 -20.28 -3.03 -19.39
CA GLY A 230 -20.80 -2.70 -18.05
C GLY A 230 -19.90 -3.15 -16.89
N LEU A 231 -18.58 -3.20 -17.09
CA LEU A 231 -17.62 -3.63 -16.07
C LEU A 231 -17.24 -2.45 -15.15
N GLY A 232 -16.83 -2.76 -13.92
CA GLY A 232 -16.23 -1.77 -13.04
C GLY A 232 -14.83 -1.38 -13.51
N SER A 233 -13.99 -2.38 -13.78
CA SER A 233 -12.61 -2.25 -14.25
C SER A 233 -12.13 -3.54 -14.93
N CYS A 234 -10.91 -3.54 -15.47
CA CYS A 234 -10.25 -4.76 -15.93
C CYS A 234 -10.14 -5.85 -14.85
N ALA A 235 -10.13 -5.49 -13.55
CA ALA A 235 -10.14 -6.48 -12.47
C ALA A 235 -11.42 -7.34 -12.44
N ASP A 236 -12.52 -6.86 -13.04
CA ASP A 236 -13.81 -7.58 -13.07
C ASP A 236 -13.96 -8.42 -14.36
N CYS A 237 -13.00 -8.32 -15.30
CA CYS A 237 -13.04 -9.07 -16.56
C CYS A 237 -12.56 -10.51 -16.35
N LEU A 238 -13.33 -11.52 -16.76
CA LEU A 238 -12.90 -12.92 -16.69
C LEU A 238 -11.70 -13.22 -17.60
N GLY A 239 -11.63 -12.58 -18.77
CA GLY A 239 -10.52 -12.74 -19.72
C GLY A 239 -9.29 -11.87 -19.44
N TYR A 240 -9.20 -11.20 -18.29
CA TYR A 240 -8.02 -10.43 -17.95
C TYR A 240 -6.85 -11.35 -17.53
N PRO A 241 -5.60 -11.07 -17.97
CA PRO A 241 -5.21 -10.02 -18.92
C PRO A 241 -5.59 -10.40 -20.37
N CYS A 242 -6.15 -9.46 -21.12
CA CYS A 242 -6.53 -9.65 -22.54
C CYS A 242 -5.82 -8.66 -23.45
N GLU A 243 -5.87 -8.90 -24.77
CA GLU A 243 -5.27 -8.04 -25.81
C GLU A 243 -5.67 -6.56 -25.70
N VAL A 244 -6.92 -6.28 -25.30
CA VAL A 244 -7.39 -4.91 -25.08
C VAL A 244 -6.68 -4.24 -23.90
N PHE A 245 -6.44 -4.99 -22.81
CA PHE A 245 -5.71 -4.48 -21.64
C PHE A 245 -4.24 -4.22 -21.97
N VAL A 246 -3.58 -5.16 -22.66
CA VAL A 246 -2.16 -5.08 -23.01
C VAL A 246 -1.82 -3.80 -23.78
N GLN A 247 -2.74 -3.28 -24.60
CA GLN A 247 -2.57 -2.00 -25.30
C GLN A 247 -2.39 -0.77 -24.38
N ARG A 248 -2.72 -0.88 -23.10
CA ARG A 248 -2.60 0.16 -22.08
C ARG A 248 -1.96 -0.38 -20.79
N GLU A 249 -1.17 -1.44 -20.91
CA GLU A 249 -0.32 -1.92 -19.82
C GLU A 249 0.84 -0.94 -19.64
N GLY A 250 1.02 -0.46 -18.41
CA GLY A 250 2.19 0.34 -18.04
C GLY A 250 3.26 -0.55 -17.41
N LEU A 251 4.49 -0.06 -17.40
CA LEU A 251 5.62 -0.79 -16.81
C LEU A 251 5.44 -0.94 -15.30
N CYS A 252 5.71 -2.13 -14.78
CA CYS A 252 5.92 -2.31 -13.35
C CYS A 252 7.34 -1.85 -12.95
N PHE A 253 7.58 -1.77 -11.63
CA PHE A 253 8.87 -1.33 -11.08
C PHE A 253 10.05 -2.16 -11.63
N ALA A 254 9.89 -3.49 -11.68
CA ALA A 254 10.94 -4.40 -12.14
C ALA A 254 11.25 -4.22 -13.63
N GLU A 255 10.22 -4.09 -14.48
CA GLU A 255 10.38 -3.87 -15.93
C GLU A 255 11.03 -2.51 -16.21
N ALA A 256 10.64 -1.46 -15.47
CA ALA A 256 11.24 -0.14 -15.58
C ALA A 256 12.72 -0.15 -15.14
N ALA A 257 13.05 -0.90 -14.08
CA ALA A 257 14.42 -1.08 -13.61
C ALA A 257 15.28 -1.84 -14.61
N GLU A 258 14.77 -2.94 -15.17
CA GLU A 258 15.45 -3.72 -16.21
C GLU A 258 15.71 -2.87 -17.45
N MET A 259 14.72 -2.10 -17.90
CA MET A 259 14.82 -1.24 -19.08
C MET A 259 15.90 -0.15 -18.94
N GLN A 260 16.06 0.44 -17.76
CA GLN A 260 16.99 1.55 -17.54
C GLN A 260 18.35 1.12 -16.98
N GLY A 261 18.47 -0.11 -16.47
CA GLY A 261 19.69 -0.63 -15.87
C GLY A 261 20.24 0.31 -14.79
N GLU A 262 21.53 0.67 -14.91
CA GLU A 262 22.21 1.55 -13.94
C GLU A 262 21.63 2.97 -13.86
N ARG A 263 20.88 3.41 -14.88
CA ARG A 263 20.23 4.73 -14.89
C ARG A 263 18.88 4.74 -14.17
N PHE A 264 18.40 3.58 -13.73
CA PHE A 264 17.12 3.49 -13.06
C PHE A 264 17.12 4.27 -11.75
N ASN A 265 16.06 5.06 -11.55
CA ASN A 265 15.80 5.76 -10.31
C ASN A 265 14.41 5.38 -9.79
N GLY A 266 14.37 4.64 -8.68
CA GLY A 266 13.11 4.22 -8.07
C GLY A 266 12.25 5.38 -7.58
N GLU A 267 12.87 6.49 -7.15
CA GLU A 267 12.13 7.69 -6.76
C GLU A 267 11.41 8.35 -7.94
N GLU A 268 12.10 8.41 -9.08
CA GLU A 268 11.51 8.90 -10.33
C GLU A 268 10.38 7.99 -10.81
N PHE A 269 10.56 6.66 -10.75
CA PHE A 269 9.52 5.69 -11.10
C PHE A 269 8.27 5.92 -10.26
N ASP A 270 8.38 5.99 -8.94
CA ASP A 270 7.21 6.19 -8.09
C ASP A 270 6.55 7.57 -8.28
N LEU A 271 7.35 8.60 -8.58
CA LEU A 271 6.82 9.94 -8.80
C LEU A 271 6.07 10.08 -10.13
N PHE A 272 6.58 9.48 -11.20
CA PHE A 272 6.08 9.70 -12.56
C PHE A 272 5.44 8.47 -13.21
N LEU A 273 5.79 7.25 -12.82
CA LEU A 273 5.39 6.02 -13.52
C LEU A 273 4.48 5.09 -12.73
N ARG A 274 4.56 5.05 -11.39
CA ARG A 274 3.72 4.19 -10.55
C ARG A 274 2.23 4.36 -10.77
N ALA A 275 1.80 5.56 -11.13
CA ALA A 275 0.41 5.82 -11.50
C ALA A 275 -0.09 4.87 -12.62
N PHE A 276 0.85 4.38 -13.44
CA PHE A 276 0.64 3.52 -14.60
C PHE A 276 1.01 2.04 -14.39
N ASP A 277 1.56 1.66 -13.24
CA ASP A 277 1.77 0.24 -12.89
C ASP A 277 0.42 -0.42 -12.60
N ASN A 278 -0.35 -0.71 -13.65
CA ASN A 278 -1.70 -1.22 -13.54
C ASN A 278 -1.75 -2.73 -13.38
N LYS A 279 -0.89 -3.49 -14.06
CA LYS A 279 -0.96 -4.94 -14.03
C LYS A 279 -0.68 -5.49 -12.64
N THR A 280 0.39 -5.01 -11.98
CA THR A 280 0.70 -5.37 -10.60
C THR A 280 -0.49 -5.08 -9.69
N ARG A 281 -1.04 -3.87 -9.80
CA ARG A 281 -2.18 -3.42 -9.00
C ARG A 281 -3.44 -4.25 -9.23
N LEU A 282 -3.78 -4.56 -10.49
CA LEU A 282 -4.97 -5.35 -10.84
C LEU A 282 -4.80 -6.83 -10.46
N ASN A 283 -3.60 -7.39 -10.56
CA ASN A 283 -3.30 -8.75 -10.14
C ASN A 283 -3.50 -8.89 -8.62
N ARG A 284 -2.88 -8.00 -7.83
CA ARG A 284 -3.06 -7.93 -6.36
C ARG A 284 -4.55 -7.81 -6.00
N LEU A 285 -5.29 -6.91 -6.67
CA LEU A 285 -6.73 -6.74 -6.43
C LEU A 285 -7.55 -8.01 -6.70
N ARG A 286 -7.26 -8.71 -7.81
CA ARG A 286 -7.97 -9.95 -8.17
C ARG A 286 -7.68 -11.07 -7.19
N GLU A 287 -6.44 -11.18 -6.75
CA GLU A 287 -6.04 -12.15 -5.73
C GLU A 287 -6.77 -11.91 -4.41
N THR A 288 -6.77 -10.67 -3.90
CA THR A 288 -7.50 -10.33 -2.68
C THR A 288 -9.00 -10.61 -2.79
N LYS A 289 -9.63 -10.30 -3.94
CA LYS A 289 -11.03 -10.64 -4.19
C LYS A 289 -11.29 -12.14 -4.17
N ARG A 290 -10.37 -12.94 -4.72
CA ARG A 290 -10.45 -14.41 -4.69
C ARG A 290 -10.38 -14.92 -3.26
N MET A 291 -9.43 -14.45 -2.45
CA MET A 291 -9.30 -14.83 -1.05
C MET A 291 -10.56 -14.51 -0.24
N GLN A 292 -11.09 -13.29 -0.39
CA GLN A 292 -12.35 -12.88 0.24
C GLN A 292 -13.52 -13.80 -0.17
N THR A 293 -13.63 -14.13 -1.45
CA THR A 293 -14.70 -15.02 -1.95
C THR A 293 -14.55 -16.44 -1.40
N SER A 294 -13.33 -16.96 -1.34
CA SER A 294 -13.03 -18.30 -0.80
C SER A 294 -13.36 -18.39 0.68
N GLN A 295 -12.98 -17.38 1.49
CA GLN A 295 -13.29 -17.37 2.92
C GLN A 295 -14.80 -17.34 3.15
N VAL A 296 -15.55 -16.50 2.41
CA VAL A 296 -17.02 -16.46 2.50
C VAL A 296 -17.65 -17.81 2.14
N ARG A 297 -17.17 -18.47 1.08
CA ARG A 297 -17.65 -19.81 0.72
C ARG A 297 -17.38 -20.84 1.82
N GLN A 298 -16.20 -20.82 2.43
CA GLN A 298 -15.86 -21.70 3.54
C GLN A 298 -16.79 -21.45 4.75
N SER A 299 -17.08 -20.19 5.08
CA SER A 299 -18.01 -19.84 6.17
C SER A 299 -19.45 -20.31 5.89
N ILE A 300 -19.94 -20.21 4.64
CA ILE A 300 -21.27 -20.70 4.25
C ILE A 300 -21.34 -22.24 4.39
N VAL A 301 -20.34 -22.95 3.85
CA VAL A 301 -20.27 -24.42 3.94
C VAL A 301 -20.20 -24.89 5.39
N ALA A 302 -19.46 -24.20 6.25
CA ALA A 302 -19.43 -24.48 7.69
C ALA A 302 -20.82 -24.33 8.32
N ALA A 303 -21.52 -23.22 8.05
CA ALA A 303 -22.85 -22.96 8.57
C ALA A 303 -23.90 -24.02 8.12
N ASP A 304 -23.86 -24.44 6.85
CA ASP A 304 -24.79 -25.43 6.30
C ASP A 304 -24.54 -26.85 6.83
N SER A 305 -23.30 -27.17 7.24
CA SER A 305 -22.94 -28.48 7.79
C SER A 305 -23.38 -28.69 9.25
N GLY A 306 -24.04 -27.71 9.88
CA GLY A 306 -24.40 -27.76 11.30
C GLY A 306 -23.18 -27.82 12.24
N ASN A 307 -21.98 -27.59 11.69
CA ASN A 307 -20.72 -27.60 12.40
C ASN A 307 -20.25 -26.15 12.48
N PRO A 308 -20.44 -25.44 13.62
CA PRO A 308 -20.16 -24.01 13.70
C PRO A 308 -18.71 -23.66 13.34
N PHE A 309 -17.81 -24.66 13.42
CA PHE A 309 -16.45 -24.59 12.95
C PHE A 309 -16.06 -25.99 12.45
N PRO A 310 -15.71 -26.20 11.17
CA PRO A 310 -14.91 -27.37 10.85
C PRO A 310 -13.66 -27.24 11.72
N ASN A 311 -13.40 -28.25 12.54
CA ASN A 311 -12.14 -28.42 13.26
C ASN A 311 -11.06 -28.57 12.19
N VAL A 312 -10.65 -27.47 11.58
CA VAL A 312 -9.41 -27.42 10.83
C VAL A 312 -8.37 -27.48 11.93
N SER A 313 -7.89 -28.69 12.22
CA SER A 313 -6.60 -28.90 12.88
C SER A 313 -5.53 -28.35 11.94
N SER A 314 -5.53 -27.03 11.79
CA SER A 314 -4.54 -26.30 11.05
C SER A 314 -3.32 -26.29 11.93
N SER A 315 -2.24 -26.85 11.40
CA SER A 315 -0.89 -26.64 11.91
C SER A 315 -0.47 -25.18 11.68
N TYR A 316 -1.26 -24.21 12.14
CA TYR A 316 -0.88 -22.81 12.17
C TYR A 316 0.42 -22.73 12.97
N ARG A 317 1.46 -22.12 12.40
CA ARG A 317 2.59 -21.69 13.23
C ARG A 317 2.01 -20.70 14.22
N GLU A 318 2.01 -21.05 15.51
CA GLU A 318 1.74 -20.08 16.56
C GLU A 318 2.81 -18.97 16.44
N CYS A 319 2.44 -17.81 15.88
CA CYS A 319 3.24 -16.59 16.04
C CYS A 319 3.36 -16.30 17.55
N SER A 320 4.47 -15.68 17.95
CA SER A 320 4.85 -15.45 19.34
C SER A 320 3.69 -14.93 20.20
N LYS A 321 3.50 -15.50 21.40
CA LYS A 321 2.38 -15.19 22.32
C LYS A 321 2.42 -13.77 22.92
N ASN A 322 3.28 -12.89 22.42
CA ASN A 322 3.49 -11.56 22.97
C ASN A 322 2.51 -10.55 22.34
N ILE A 323 1.35 -10.38 22.97
CA ILE A 323 0.34 -9.34 22.69
C ILE A 323 0.79 -7.96 23.23
N SER A 324 2.09 -7.79 23.47
CA SER A 324 2.67 -6.58 24.08
C SER A 324 3.08 -5.59 22.99
N PRO A 325 3.04 -4.26 23.25
CA PRO A 325 3.63 -3.28 22.35
C PRO A 325 5.09 -3.66 22.04
N PRO A 326 5.58 -3.38 20.83
CA PRO A 326 6.91 -3.81 20.43
C PRO A 326 7.97 -3.33 21.44
N SER A 327 8.73 -4.27 22.00
CA SER A 327 10.01 -3.97 22.64
C SER A 327 10.98 -3.40 21.59
N GLU A 328 11.91 -2.55 22.04
CA GLU A 328 12.82 -1.69 21.27
C GLU A 328 13.14 -2.11 19.82
N PRO A 329 13.13 -1.17 18.86
CA PRO A 329 13.38 -1.47 17.46
C PRO A 329 14.80 -2.01 17.26
N ARG A 330 14.93 -3.16 16.57
CA ARG A 330 16.21 -3.53 15.95
C ARG A 330 16.37 -2.65 14.73
N SER A 331 17.33 -1.74 14.78
CA SER A 331 17.70 -0.85 13.68
C SER A 331 17.82 -1.62 12.36
N LEU A 332 17.09 -1.20 11.33
CA LEU A 332 17.41 -1.59 9.96
C LEU A 332 18.87 -1.23 9.64
N PRO A 333 19.55 -2.02 8.80
CA PRO A 333 20.80 -1.56 8.19
C PRO A 333 20.54 -0.21 7.50
N ILE A 334 21.34 0.79 7.86
CA ILE A 334 21.29 2.11 7.23
C ILE A 334 21.45 1.90 5.71
N LEU A 335 20.42 2.26 4.94
CA LEU A 335 20.49 2.24 3.48
C LEU A 335 21.76 3.01 3.05
N PRO A 336 22.63 2.42 2.22
CA PRO A 336 23.87 3.06 1.85
C PRO A 336 23.56 4.39 1.18
N ASN A 337 24.04 5.47 1.81
CA ASN A 337 23.99 6.82 1.30
C ASN A 337 24.72 6.83 -0.05
N ARG A 338 23.99 6.74 -1.18
CA ARG A 338 24.59 6.94 -2.50
C ARG A 338 24.97 8.41 -2.57
N LYS A 339 26.27 8.67 -2.37
CA LYS A 339 26.88 10.00 -2.47
C LYS A 339 26.50 10.66 -3.81
N ALA A 340 26.34 11.98 -3.71
CA ALA A 340 26.03 12.96 -4.75
C ALA A 340 26.87 12.82 -6.03
#